data_AF-A0A3N5F1B0-F1
#
_entry.id   AF-A0A3N5F1B0-F1
#
_cell.length_a   1.000
_cell.length_b   1.000
_cell.length_c   1.000
_cell.angle_alpha   90.00
_cell.angle_beta   90.00
_cell.angle_gamma   90.00
#
_symmetry.space_group_name_H-M   'P 1'
#
loop_
_entity.id
_entity.type
_entity.pdbx_description
1 polymer ?
#
loop_
_entity_poly.entity_id
_entity_poly.type
_entity_poly.pdbx_seq_one_letter_code
_entity_poly.pdbx_strand_id
1 'polypeptide(L)' 'MINALIRKSLENRAAVLGIALFLLGTGSWVALRMPVDVFPDLTAPTVTVLTEAHGMAPSEVESQITLPIESALNGSPN' A
#
# COMPACT_ATOMS: atom_id res chain seq x y z
N MET A 1 -24.40 25.39 -17.04
CA MET A 1 -24.15 24.54 -15.84
C MET A 1 -23.11 25.17 -14.92
N ILE A 2 -21.88 25.43 -15.37
CA ILE A 2 -20.84 26.10 -14.56
C ILE A 2 -21.29 27.46 -14.00
N ASN A 3 -21.97 28.30 -14.80
CA ASN A 3 -22.46 29.59 -14.32
C ASN A 3 -23.46 29.47 -13.15
N ALA A 4 -24.26 28.40 -13.11
CA ALA A 4 -25.20 28.16 -12.01
C ALA A 4 -24.45 27.74 -10.73
N LEU A 5 -23.35 26.99 -10.87
CA LEU A 5 -22.48 26.62 -9.77
C LEU A 5 -21.77 27.86 -9.20
N ILE A 6 -21.17 28.69 -10.05
CA ILE A 6 -20.51 29.94 -9.66
C ILE A 6 -21.49 30.85 -8.93
N ARG A 7 -22.69 31.02 -9.48
CA ARG A 7 -23.73 31.85 -8.86
C ARG A 7 -24.13 31.32 -7.48
N LYS A 8 -24.38 30.01 -7.34
CA LYS A 8 -24.69 29.41 -6.03
C LYS A 8 -23.54 29.54 -5.03
N SER A 9 -22.29 29.43 -5.48
CA SER A 9 -21.10 29.62 -4.64
C SER A 9 -20.96 31.06 -4.17
N LEU A 10 -21.26 32.05 -5.02
CA LEU A 10 -21.23 33.47 -4.67
C LEU A 10 -22.37 33.86 -3.71
N GLU A 11 -23.58 33.33 -3.93
CA GLU A 11 -24.74 33.53 -3.04
C GLU A 11 -24.47 32.93 -1.64
N ASN A 12 -23.79 31.79 -1.56
CA ASN A 12 -23.46 31.10 -0.31
C ASN A 12 -21.99 31.30 0.11
N ARG A 13 -21.42 32.49 -0.13
CA ARG A 13 -20.00 32.79 0.12
C ARG A 13 -19.50 32.41 1.53
N ALA A 14 -20.32 32.56 2.55
CA ALA A 14 -19.96 32.20 3.93
C ALA A 14 -19.78 30.69 4.11
N ALA A 15 -20.66 29.88 3.52
CA ALA A 15 -20.54 28.43 3.53
C ALA A 15 -19.31 27.97 2.75
N VAL A 16 -19.03 28.58 1.60
CA VAL A 16 -17.83 28.29 0.79
C VAL A 16 -16.56 28.60 1.56
N LEU A 17 -16.48 29.77 2.22
CA LEU A 17 -15.33 30.14 3.05
C LEU A 17 -15.18 29.23 4.27
N GLY A 18 -16.29 28.84 4.92
CA GLY A 18 -16.27 27.89 6.04
C GLY A 18 -15.72 26.53 5.64
N ILE A 19 -16.17 25.99 4.50
CA ILE A 19 -15.66 24.72 3.95
C ILE A 19 -14.19 24.86 3.56
N ALA A 20 -13.79 25.98 2.96
CA ALA A 20 -12.38 26.22 2.60
C ALA A 20 -11.47 26.26 3.83
N LEU A 21 -11.87 26.96 4.89
CA LEU A 21 -11.13 27.01 6.15
C LEU A 21 -11.05 25.64 6.83
N PHE A 22 -12.14 24.89 6.82
CA PHE A 22 -12.17 23.53 7.35
C PHE A 22 -11.18 22.64 6.59
N LEU A 23 -11.22 22.65 5.25
CA LEU A 23 -10.31 21.88 4.40
C LEU A 23 -8.85 22.27 4.61
N LEU A 24 -8.55 23.57 4.74
CA LEU A 24 -7.20 24.04 5.05
C LEU A 24 -6.75 23.55 6.43
N GLY A 25 -7.60 23.68 7.46
CA GLY A 25 -7.27 23.22 8.81
C GLY A 25 -6.98 21.73 8.88
N THR A 26 -7.86 20.90 8.32
CA THR A 26 -7.66 19.44 8.28
C THR A 26 -6.50 19.05 7.38
N GLY A 27 -6.35 19.70 6.23
CA GLY A 27 -5.26 19.45 5.29
C GLY A 27 -3.90 19.75 5.89
N SER A 28 -3.75 20.90 6.57
CA SER A 28 -2.53 21.25 7.29
C SER A 28 -2.24 20.26 8.42
N TRP A 29 -3.26 19.84 9.18
CA TRP A 29 -3.09 18.87 10.26
C TRP A 29 -2.58 17.51 9.74
N VAL A 30 -3.12 17.04 8.62
CA VAL A 30 -2.66 15.81 7.96
C VAL A 30 -1.25 15.99 7.41
N ALA A 31 -0.98 17.10 6.69
CA ALA A 31 0.32 17.35 6.09
C ALA A 31 1.46 17.41 7.13
N LEU A 32 1.20 17.99 8.30
CA LEU A 32 2.18 18.07 9.40
C LEU A 32 2.43 16.73 10.12
N ARG A 33 1.50 15.78 10.01
CA ARG A 33 1.58 14.45 10.64
C ARG A 33 1.92 13.34 9.66
N MET A 34 2.00 13.65 8.37
CA MET A 34 2.30 12.68 7.35
C MET A 34 3.73 12.18 7.54
N PRO A 35 3.95 10.85 7.62
CA PRO A 35 5.29 10.32 7.69
C PRO A 35 6.04 10.68 6.40
N VAL A 36 7.29 11.11 6.55
CA VAL A 36 8.16 11.47 5.44
C VAL A 36 9.20 10.37 5.31
N ASP A 37 9.13 9.61 4.22
CA ASP A 37 10.12 8.60 3.89
C ASP A 37 11.09 9.13 2.84
N VAL A 38 12.38 8.80 3.01
CA VAL A 38 13.46 9.23 2.10
C VAL A 38 13.37 8.51 0.75
N PHE A 39 12.89 7.27 0.78
CA PHE A 39 12.70 6.43 -0.41
C PHE A 39 11.32 5.78 -0.36
N PRO A 40 10.67 5.62 -1.52
CA PRO A 40 9.51 4.73 -1.60
C PRO A 40 9.95 3.30 -1.28
N ASP A 41 9.00 2.45 -0.86
CA ASP A 41 9.28 1.01 -0.73
C ASP A 41 9.58 0.43 -2.12
N LEU A 42 10.82 0.00 -2.30
CA LEU A 42 11.31 -0.61 -3.54
C LEU A 42 11.40 -2.13 -3.42
N THR A 43 11.00 -2.71 -2.29
CA THR A 43 11.09 -4.15 -2.07
C THR A 43 9.92 -4.85 -2.75
N ALA A 44 10.22 -5.83 -3.60
CA ALA A 44 9.19 -6.71 -4.13
C ALA A 44 8.67 -7.61 -2.99
N PRO A 45 7.35 -7.83 -2.87
CA PRO A 45 6.80 -8.70 -1.85
C PRO A 45 7.36 -10.11 -2.05
N THR A 46 8.16 -10.57 -1.09
CA THR A 46 8.83 -11.87 -1.14
C THR A 46 8.37 -12.71 0.03
N VAL A 47 8.03 -13.98 -0.23
CA VAL A 47 7.69 -14.95 0.81
C VAL A 47 8.82 -15.96 0.89
N THR A 48 9.46 -16.06 2.06
CA THR A 48 10.54 -17.01 2.30
C THR A 48 10.00 -18.23 3.03
N VAL A 49 10.20 -19.42 2.46
CA VAL A 49 9.87 -20.71 3.09
C VAL A 49 11.17 -21.35 3.55
N LEU A 50 11.32 -21.55 4.85
CA LEU A 50 12.47 -22.22 5.46
C LEU A 50 12.04 -23.60 5.96
N THR A 51 12.80 -24.63 5.59
CA THR A 51 12.59 -25.99 6.07
C THR A 51 13.89 -26.53 6.67
N GLU A 52 13.80 -27.06 7.89
CA GLU A 52 14.95 -27.66 8.59
C GLU A 52 14.92 -29.18 8.41
N ALA A 53 16.00 -29.75 7.87
CA ALA A 53 16.10 -31.18 7.55
C ALA A 53 17.40 -31.77 8.12
N HIS A 54 17.43 -31.95 9.45
CA HIS A 54 18.60 -32.45 10.16
C HIS A 54 18.88 -33.93 9.84
N GLY A 55 20.13 -34.23 9.46
CA GLY A 55 20.57 -35.61 9.20
C GLY A 55 20.24 -36.15 7.80
N MET A 56 19.56 -35.38 6.95
CA MET A 56 19.32 -35.73 5.56
C MET A 56 20.50 -35.31 4.68
N ALA A 57 20.80 -36.11 3.66
CA ALA A 57 21.79 -35.70 2.66
C ALA A 57 21.22 -34.57 1.78
N PRO A 58 22.06 -33.67 1.23
CA PRO A 58 21.58 -32.58 0.38
C PRO A 58 20.69 -33.03 -0.80
N SER A 59 20.99 -34.18 -1.42
CA SER A 59 20.19 -34.76 -2.51
C SER A 59 18.81 -35.25 -2.07
N GLU A 60 18.69 -35.71 -0.82
CA GLU A 60 17.40 -36.12 -0.26
C GLU A 60 16.55 -34.90 0.09
N VAL A 61 17.17 -33.82 0.59
CA VAL A 61 16.48 -32.55 0.86
C VAL A 61 15.93 -31.95 -0.43
N GLU A 62 16.74 -31.92 -1.49
CA GLU A 62 16.30 -31.41 -2.80
C GLU A 62 15.12 -32.23 -3.36
N SER A 63 15.26 -33.56 -3.40
CA SER A 63 14.25 -34.42 -4.01
C SER A 63 12.96 -34.56 -3.21
N GLN A 64 13.05 -34.59 -1.88
CA GLN A 64 11.89 -34.85 -1.02
C GLN A 64 11.25 -33.60 -0.43
N ILE A 65 11.97 -32.48 -0.36
CA ILE A 65 11.48 -31.27 0.31
C ILE A 65 11.42 -30.10 -0.68
N THR A 66 12.56 -29.71 -1.27
CA THR A 66 12.63 -28.51 -2.12
C THR A 66 11.77 -28.64 -3.38
N LEU A 67 11.98 -29.70 -4.19
CA LEU A 67 11.26 -29.87 -5.46
C LEU A 67 9.74 -29.96 -5.31
N PRO A 68 9.18 -30.69 -4.32
CA PRO A 68 7.74 -30.70 -4.08
C PRO A 68 7.18 -29.33 -3.69
N ILE A 69 7.90 -28.58 -2.84
CA ILE A 69 7.47 -27.25 -2.40
C ILE A 69 7.50 -26.26 -3.57
N GLU A 70 8.58 -26.25 -4.36
CA GLU A 70 8.69 -25.39 -5.55
C GLU A 70 7.61 -25.72 -6.59
N SER A 71 7.36 -27.01 -6.82
CA SER A 71 6.33 -27.45 -7.78
C SER A 71 4.92 -27.08 -7.33
N ALA A 72 4.63 -27.13 -6.03
CA ALA A 72 3.34 -26.72 -5.49
C ALA A 72 3.14 -25.20 -5.54
N LEU A 73 4.22 -24.43 -5.42
CA LEU A 73 4.20 -22.97 -5.56
C LEU A 73 4.20 -22.51 -7.02
N ASN A 74 4.63 -23.35 -7.94
CA ASN A 74 4.63 -23.06 -9.37
C ASN A 74 3.19 -22.95 -9.89
N GLY A 75 2.77 -21.72 -10.23
CA GLY A 75 1.40 -21.41 -10.62
C GLY A 75 0.51 -20.87 -9.50
N SER A 76 1.09 -20.50 -8.35
CA SER A 76 0.40 -19.72 -7.33
C SER A 76 -0.19 -18.44 -7.94
N PRO A 77 -1.46 -18.10 -7.68
CA PRO A 77 -2.18 -17.01 -8.35
C PRO A 77 -1.75 -15.60 -7.93
N ASN A 78 -0.80 -15.45 -7.01
CA ASN A 78 -0.29 -14.17 -6.51
C ASN A 78 1.21 -14.05 -6.72
#